data_AF-A0A7W3WW66-F1
#
_entry.id   AF-A0A7W3WW66-F1
#
_cell.length_a   1.000
_cell.length_b   1.000
_cell.length_c   1.000
_cell.angle_alpha   90.00
_cell.angle_beta   90.00
_cell.angle_gamma   90.00
#
_symmetry.space_group_name_H-M   'P 1'
#
loop_
_entity.id
_entity.type
_entity.pdbx_description
1 polymer ?
#
loop_
_entity_poly.entity_id
_entity_poly.type
_entity_poly.pdbx_seq_one_letter_code
_entity_poly.pdbx_strand_id
1 'polypeptide(L)'
;MNAPRATDNSAFAGTGELNWLLDDLVERVGSIRKVLVLSGDGLPRGCSRDLSREDGEHLAAVASGFHSLARGVGRHFQAGGVRQTVVELDDAFLFVTAAGDGSCLAVLADADADMGLVAYEMTLLVKRVGTHLATAPRTDTPSGGI
;
A
#
# COMPACT_ATOMS: atom_id res chain seq x y z
N MET A 1 11.45 0.51 45.23
CA MET A 1 10.97 1.39 44.14
C MET A 1 11.78 1.10 42.89
N ASN A 2 11.25 0.41 41.89
CA ASN A 2 11.80 0.41 40.54
C ASN A 2 10.66 0.66 39.55
N ALA A 3 10.82 1.69 38.72
CA ALA A 3 9.86 2.16 37.74
C ALA A 3 9.53 1.10 36.68
N PRO A 4 8.32 1.10 36.08
CA PRO A 4 8.00 0.21 34.98
C PRO A 4 8.75 0.68 33.72
N ARG A 5 9.42 -0.27 33.04
CA ARG A 5 10.07 -0.07 31.75
C ARG A 5 9.00 0.28 30.70
N ALA A 6 9.20 1.41 30.02
CA ALA A 6 8.41 1.81 28.86
C ALA A 6 8.52 0.74 27.78
N THR A 7 7.39 0.19 27.38
CA THR A 7 7.27 -0.76 26.27
C THR A 7 7.32 0.01 24.96
N ASP A 8 8.11 -0.52 24.04
CA ASP A 8 8.62 0.08 22.81
C ASP A 8 7.46 0.20 21.79
N ASN A 9 6.75 1.33 21.79
CA ASN A 9 5.53 1.56 20.99
C ASN A 9 5.81 2.12 19.57
N SER A 10 7.05 2.09 19.08
CA SER A 10 7.45 2.77 17.84
C SER A 10 7.24 1.95 16.55
N ALA A 11 7.06 0.63 16.64
CA ALA A 11 6.89 -0.23 15.46
C ALA A 11 5.46 -0.20 14.87
N PHE A 12 4.45 0.21 15.65
CA PHE A 12 3.04 0.21 15.24
C PHE A 12 2.45 1.60 14.96
N ALA A 13 3.16 2.68 15.29
CA ALA A 13 2.69 4.05 15.06
C ALA A 13 2.48 4.36 13.56
N GLY A 14 3.30 3.78 12.67
CA GLY A 14 3.21 4.00 11.22
C GLY A 14 2.02 3.30 10.54
N THR A 15 1.51 2.20 11.09
CA THR A 15 0.38 1.45 10.50
C THR A 15 -0.95 2.14 10.77
N GLY A 16 -1.13 2.71 11.97
CA GLY A 16 -2.33 3.50 12.28
C GLY A 16 -2.45 4.76 11.41
N GLU A 17 -1.31 5.42 11.14
CA GLU A 17 -1.27 6.57 10.24
C GLU A 17 -1.60 6.19 8.78
N LEU A 18 -1.10 5.04 8.35
CA LEU A 18 -1.38 4.56 6.99
C LEU A 18 -2.84 4.14 6.83
N ASN A 19 -3.44 3.50 7.84
CA ASN A 19 -4.84 3.06 7.78
C ASN A 19 -5.81 4.24 7.63
N TRP A 20 -5.62 5.35 8.37
CA TRP A 20 -6.55 6.49 8.21
C TRP A 20 -6.45 7.15 6.83
N LEU A 21 -5.26 7.17 6.22
CA LEU A 21 -5.09 7.70 4.87
C LEU A 21 -5.85 6.85 3.83
N LEU A 22 -5.89 5.54 4.05
CA LEU A 22 -6.62 4.60 3.22
C LEU A 22 -8.12 4.73 3.43
N ASP A 23 -8.56 4.96 4.66
CA ASP A 23 -9.97 5.24 4.98
C ASP A 23 -10.44 6.56 4.34
N ASP A 24 -9.66 7.64 4.42
CA ASP A 24 -9.96 8.94 3.77
C ASP A 24 -10.11 8.77 2.24
N LEU A 25 -9.32 7.89 1.61
CA LEU A 25 -9.48 7.58 0.19
C LEU A 25 -10.82 6.88 -0.10
N VAL A 26 -11.19 5.89 0.70
CA VAL A 26 -12.47 5.16 0.54
C VAL A 26 -13.64 6.14 0.69
N GLU A 27 -13.59 7.00 1.70
CA GLU A 27 -14.65 7.98 1.99
C GLU A 27 -14.79 9.04 0.88
N ARG A 28 -13.69 9.50 0.28
CA ARG A 28 -13.71 10.51 -0.79
C ARG A 28 -14.30 10.01 -2.10
N VAL A 29 -14.02 8.75 -2.45
CA VAL A 29 -14.42 8.20 -3.75
C VAL A 29 -15.77 7.47 -3.69
N GLY A 30 -16.09 6.85 -2.55
CA GLY A 30 -17.37 6.18 -2.30
C GLY A 30 -17.57 4.85 -3.05
N SER A 31 -17.03 4.71 -4.26
CA SER A 31 -17.08 3.49 -5.09
C SER A 31 -15.84 2.59 -4.94
N ILE A 32 -14.98 2.86 -3.95
CA ILE A 32 -13.85 1.98 -3.61
C ILE A 32 -14.34 0.97 -2.58
N ARG A 33 -14.26 -0.31 -2.93
CA ARG A 33 -14.64 -1.43 -2.06
C ARG A 33 -13.57 -1.72 -1.02
N LYS A 34 -12.31 -1.78 -1.46
CA LYS A 34 -11.16 -2.22 -0.64
C LYS A 34 -9.91 -1.48 -1.09
N VAL A 35 -9.07 -1.12 -0.13
CA VAL A 35 -7.75 -0.58 -0.43
C VAL A 35 -6.70 -1.07 0.57
N LEU A 36 -5.50 -1.29 0.06
CA LEU A 36 -4.37 -1.87 0.78
C LEU A 36 -3.07 -1.22 0.29
N VAL A 37 -2.17 -0.92 1.22
CA VAL A 37 -0.75 -0.71 0.91
C VAL A 37 0.04 -1.93 1.34
N LEU A 38 0.94 -2.39 0.48
CA LEU A 38 1.81 -3.54 0.70
C LEU A 38 3.28 -3.18 0.41
N SER A 39 4.19 -3.95 1.01
CA SER A 39 5.61 -3.93 0.65
C SER A 39 5.88 -4.82 -0.57
N GLY A 40 7.05 -4.66 -1.17
CA GLY A 40 7.47 -5.33 -2.39
C GLY A 40 7.72 -6.82 -2.24
N ASP A 41 7.74 -7.31 -1.00
CA ASP A 41 7.72 -8.73 -0.63
C ASP A 41 6.29 -9.29 -0.52
N GLY A 42 5.26 -8.47 -0.73
CA GLY A 42 3.87 -8.89 -0.70
C GLY A 42 3.20 -8.83 0.67
N LEU A 43 3.85 -8.25 1.69
CA LEU A 43 3.26 -8.13 3.02
C LEU A 43 2.37 -6.89 3.17
N PRO A 44 1.14 -7.00 3.72
CA PRO A 44 0.31 -5.86 4.08
C PRO A 44 1.02 -4.90 5.04
N ARG A 45 0.97 -3.60 4.74
CA ARG A 45 1.52 -2.52 5.57
C ARG A 45 0.44 -1.63 6.17
N GLY A 46 -0.72 -1.52 5.51
CA GLY A 46 -1.91 -0.84 6.00
C GLY A 46 -3.11 -1.16 5.10
N CYS A 47 -4.32 -1.13 5.66
CA CYS A 47 -5.56 -1.46 4.96
C CYS A 47 -6.70 -0.53 5.39
N SER A 48 -7.70 -0.38 4.52
CA SER A 48 -8.96 0.27 4.88
C SER A 48 -9.72 -0.53 5.94
N ARG A 49 -10.51 0.15 6.76
CA ARG A 49 -11.29 -0.38 7.89
C ARG A 49 -12.16 -1.58 7.53
N ASP A 50 -12.76 -1.58 6.34
CA ASP A 50 -13.71 -2.62 5.93
C ASP A 50 -13.02 -3.83 5.26
N LEU A 51 -11.69 -3.85 5.18
CA LEU A 51 -10.91 -4.98 4.69
C LEU A 51 -10.53 -5.90 5.85
N SER A 52 -11.01 -7.15 5.83
CA SER A 52 -10.62 -8.15 6.81
C SER A 52 -9.14 -8.49 6.67
N ARG A 53 -8.51 -8.99 7.74
CA ARG A 53 -7.09 -9.41 7.68
C ARG A 53 -6.85 -10.46 6.60
N GLU A 54 -7.73 -11.45 6.52
CA GLU A 54 -7.62 -12.54 5.54
C GLU A 54 -7.75 -12.02 4.10
N ASP A 55 -8.76 -11.19 3.83
CA ASP A 55 -8.93 -10.56 2.52
C ASP A 55 -7.74 -9.65 2.17
N GLY A 56 -7.18 -8.96 3.16
CA GLY A 56 -6.02 -8.10 2.99
C GLY A 56 -4.75 -8.87 2.62
N GLU A 57 -4.50 -10.00 3.28
CA GLU A 57 -3.41 -10.92 2.95
C GLU A 57 -3.60 -11.51 1.54
N HIS A 58 -4.82 -11.89 1.18
CA HIS A 58 -5.13 -12.39 -0.16
C HIS A 58 -4.92 -11.31 -1.24
N LEU A 59 -5.45 -10.10 -1.02
CA LEU A 59 -5.29 -8.98 -1.95
C LEU A 59 -3.81 -8.58 -2.12
N ALA A 60 -3.01 -8.66 -1.05
CA ALA A 60 -1.57 -8.40 -1.11
C ALA A 60 -0.83 -9.43 -1.98
N ALA A 61 -1.17 -10.71 -1.83
CA ALA A 61 -0.60 -11.78 -2.64
C ALA A 61 -0.94 -11.59 -4.12
N VAL A 62 -2.20 -11.28 -4.44
CA VAL A 62 -2.65 -11.02 -5.81
C VAL A 62 -1.94 -9.78 -6.40
N ALA A 63 -1.92 -8.67 -5.68
CA ALA A 63 -1.31 -7.42 -6.13
C ALA A 63 0.21 -7.56 -6.37
N SER A 64 0.93 -8.24 -5.48
CA SER A 64 2.37 -8.49 -5.63
C SER A 64 2.69 -9.40 -6.81
N GLY A 65 1.82 -10.37 -7.11
CA GLY A 65 1.88 -11.21 -8.31
C GLY A 65 1.76 -10.36 -9.58
N PHE A 66 0.72 -9.52 -9.70
CA PHE A 66 0.55 -8.61 -10.84
C PHE A 66 1.74 -7.67 -11.02
N HIS A 67 2.22 -7.07 -9.94
CA HIS A 67 3.37 -6.16 -10.00
C HIS A 67 4.64 -6.87 -10.49
N SER A 68 4.86 -8.11 -10.04
CA SER A 68 6.01 -8.93 -10.46
C SER A 68 5.97 -9.29 -11.94
N LEU A 69 4.80 -9.70 -12.44
CA LEU A 69 4.58 -9.99 -13.86
C LEU A 69 4.81 -8.74 -14.71
N ALA A 70 4.22 -7.61 -14.32
CA ALA A 70 4.37 -6.33 -15.03
C ALA A 70 5.83 -5.86 -15.05
N ARG A 71 6.58 -6.02 -13.94
CA ARG A 71 8.02 -5.73 -13.90
C ARG A 71 8.82 -6.64 -14.84
N GLY A 72 8.39 -7.90 -14.98
CA GLY A 72 8.96 -8.84 -15.94
C GLY A 72 8.84 -8.31 -17.37
N VAL A 73 7.66 -7.82 -17.75
CA VAL A 73 7.41 -7.19 -19.07
C VAL A 73 8.32 -5.98 -19.27
N GLY A 74 8.35 -5.05 -18.31
CA GLY A 74 9.17 -3.84 -18.40
C GLY A 74 10.65 -4.13 -18.58
N ARG A 75 11.19 -5.13 -17.88
CA ARG A 75 12.59 -5.56 -18.03
C ARG A 75 12.84 -6.29 -19.36
N HIS A 76 11.98 -7.25 -19.71
CA HIS A 76 12.18 -8.11 -20.88
C HIS A 76 12.12 -7.33 -22.19
N PHE A 77 11.16 -6.40 -22.29
CA PHE A 77 10.96 -5.58 -23.48
C PHE A 77 11.64 -4.21 -23.38
N GLN A 78 12.47 -3.97 -22.35
CA GLN A 78 13.16 -2.68 -22.14
C GLN A 78 12.21 -1.46 -22.12
N ALA A 79 10.97 -1.65 -21.65
CA ALA A 79 9.90 -0.65 -21.65
C ALA A 79 9.86 0.22 -20.38
N GLY A 80 10.88 0.12 -19.53
CA GLY A 80 11.01 0.91 -18.30
C GLY A 80 10.24 0.32 -17.10
N GLY A 81 9.98 1.18 -16.12
CA GLY A 81 9.31 0.81 -14.86
C GLY A 81 7.80 0.71 -15.00
N VAL A 82 7.19 -0.16 -14.19
CA VAL A 82 5.73 -0.29 -14.11
C VAL A 82 5.16 0.97 -13.45
N ARG A 83 4.29 1.66 -14.18
CA ARG A 83 3.55 2.79 -13.62
C ARG A 83 2.33 2.29 -12.84
N GLN A 84 1.53 1.45 -13.47
CA GLN A 84 0.29 0.94 -12.92
C GLN A 84 -0.13 -0.33 -13.68
N THR A 85 -0.79 -1.25 -12.99
CA THR A 85 -1.55 -2.36 -13.56
C THR A 85 -3.03 -2.09 -13.33
N VAL A 86 -3.86 -2.34 -14.34
CA VAL A 86 -5.32 -2.28 -14.25
C VAL A 86 -5.88 -3.61 -14.69
N VAL A 87 -6.77 -4.19 -13.89
CA VAL A 87 -7.51 -5.41 -14.20
C VAL A 87 -8.99 -5.08 -14.16
N GLU A 88 -9.65 -5.30 -15.28
CA GLU A 88 -11.10 -5.16 -15.43
C GLU A 88 -11.76 -6.51 -15.18
N LEU A 89 -12.73 -6.54 -14.28
CA LEU A 89 -13.59 -7.67 -13.96
C LEU A 89 -15.04 -7.26 -14.25
N ASP A 90 -15.93 -8.24 -14.40
CA ASP A 90 -17.34 -8.00 -14.73
C ASP A 90 -18.01 -6.95 -13.82
N ASP A 91 -17.69 -6.98 -12.53
CA ASP A 91 -18.29 -6.09 -11.52
C ASP A 91 -17.28 -5.20 -10.78
N ALA A 92 -16.02 -5.15 -11.22
CA ALA A 92 -14.99 -4.39 -10.48
C ALA A 92 -13.76 -4.03 -11.32
N PHE A 93 -13.02 -3.03 -10.86
CA PHE A 93 -11.67 -2.74 -11.32
C PHE A 93 -10.66 -2.93 -10.18
N LEU A 94 -9.56 -3.61 -10.47
CA LEU A 94 -8.39 -3.67 -9.59
C LEU A 94 -7.27 -2.82 -10.17
N PHE A 95 -6.83 -1.84 -9.40
CA PHE A 95 -5.68 -1.00 -9.68
C PHE A 95 -4.51 -1.40 -8.78
N VAL A 96 -3.33 -1.59 -9.36
CA VAL A 96 -2.08 -1.83 -8.61
C VAL A 96 -1.04 -0.83 -9.09
N THR A 97 -0.64 0.11 -8.23
CA THR A 97 0.35 1.16 -8.55
C THR A 97 1.53 1.12 -7.59
N ALA A 98 2.70 1.57 -8.05
CA ALA A 98 3.84 1.79 -7.17
C ALA A 98 3.52 2.91 -6.16
N ALA A 99 3.91 2.71 -4.89
CA ALA A 99 3.59 3.59 -3.77
C ALA A 99 4.86 4.00 -2.98
N GLY A 100 5.95 4.30 -3.69
CA GLY A 100 7.26 4.61 -3.10
C GLY A 100 8.24 3.42 -3.18
N ASP A 101 9.41 3.58 -2.56
CA ASP A 101 10.52 2.62 -2.67
C ASP A 101 10.15 1.23 -2.14
N GLY A 102 9.83 0.35 -3.07
CA GLY A 102 9.48 -1.03 -2.77
C GLY A 102 8.12 -1.20 -2.11
N SER A 103 7.16 -0.30 -2.34
CA SER A 103 5.77 -0.47 -1.90
C SER A 103 4.79 -0.35 -3.05
N CYS A 104 3.61 -0.96 -2.89
CA CYS A 104 2.51 -0.88 -3.85
C CYS A 104 1.21 -0.50 -3.13
N LEU A 105 0.33 0.18 -3.84
CA LEU A 105 -1.05 0.47 -3.46
C LEU A 105 -1.96 -0.37 -4.36
N ALA A 106 -2.86 -1.14 -3.74
CA ALA A 106 -3.89 -1.93 -4.40
C ALA A 106 -5.26 -1.35 -4.05
N VAL A 107 -6.06 -1.04 -5.07
CA VAL A 107 -7.42 -0.48 -4.94
C VAL A 107 -8.39 -1.33 -5.74
N LEU A 108 -9.44 -1.83 -5.09
CA LEU A 108 -10.56 -2.50 -5.72
C LEU A 108 -11.76 -1.56 -5.72
N ALA A 109 -12.25 -1.21 -6.90
CA ALA A 109 -13.39 -0.31 -7.10
C ALA A 109 -14.53 -1.03 -7.83
N ASP A 110 -15.76 -0.54 -7.65
CA ASP A 110 -16.94 -0.98 -8.41
C ASP A 110 -16.77 -0.75 -9.92
N ALA A 111 -17.49 -1.52 -10.74
CA ALA A 111 -17.48 -1.35 -12.20
C ALA A 111 -18.07 -0.01 -12.68
N ASP A 112 -18.92 0.64 -11.88
CA ASP A 112 -19.51 1.95 -12.17
C ASP A 112 -18.72 3.12 -11.58
N ALA A 113 -17.55 2.85 -10.99
CA ALA A 113 -16.68 3.86 -10.41
C ALA A 113 -16.21 4.89 -11.46
N ASP A 114 -16.13 6.16 -11.06
CA ASP A 114 -15.43 7.18 -11.84
C ASP A 114 -13.92 6.89 -11.79
N MET A 115 -13.43 6.19 -12.82
CA MET A 115 -12.02 5.82 -12.93
C MET A 115 -11.07 7.03 -12.92
N GLY A 116 -11.54 8.19 -13.40
CA GLY A 116 -10.76 9.43 -13.38
C GLY A 116 -10.56 9.93 -11.95
N LEU A 117 -11.63 9.92 -11.15
CA LEU A 117 -11.57 10.27 -9.73
C LEU A 117 -10.73 9.26 -8.93
N VAL A 118 -10.92 7.96 -9.16
CA VAL A 118 -10.13 6.90 -8.52
C VAL A 118 -8.63 7.12 -8.78
N ALA A 119 -8.24 7.29 -10.05
CA ALA A 119 -6.83 7.49 -10.42
C ALA A 119 -6.25 8.80 -9.84
N TYR A 120 -7.04 9.87 -9.80
CA TYR A 120 -6.64 11.15 -9.21
C TYR A 120 -6.36 11.01 -7.71
N GLU A 121 -7.30 10.46 -6.94
CA GLU A 121 -7.14 10.29 -5.50
C GLU A 121 -6.03 9.28 -5.17
N MET A 122 -5.89 8.19 -5.94
CA MET A 122 -4.75 7.27 -5.83
C MET A 122 -3.40 7.99 -6.00
N THR A 123 -3.31 8.90 -6.96
CA THR A 123 -2.08 9.67 -7.20
C THR A 123 -1.74 10.57 -6.01
N LEU A 124 -2.75 11.19 -5.40
CA LEU A 124 -2.57 12.00 -4.19
C LEU A 124 -2.15 11.14 -3.00
N LEU A 125 -2.79 9.99 -2.82
CA LEU A 125 -2.48 9.06 -1.75
C LEU A 125 -1.04 8.55 -1.86
N VAL A 126 -0.61 8.09 -3.04
CA VAL A 126 0.76 7.61 -3.27
C VAL A 126 1.81 8.65 -2.87
N LYS A 127 1.56 9.93 -3.16
CA LYS A 127 2.46 11.02 -2.74
C LYS A 127 2.55 11.14 -1.22
N ARG A 128 1.41 11.07 -0.51
CA ARG A 128 1.36 11.11 0.96
C ARG A 128 2.07 9.89 1.55
N VAL A 129 1.69 8.69 1.11
CA VAL A 129 2.27 7.42 1.56
C VAL A 129 3.79 7.39 1.35
N GLY A 130 4.28 7.89 0.21
CA GLY A 130 5.71 8.00 -0.06
C GLY A 130 6.46 8.85 0.98
N THR A 131 5.86 9.95 1.45
CA THR A 131 6.44 10.77 2.54
C THR A 131 6.46 10.01 3.87
N HIS A 132 5.39 9.28 4.22
CA HIS A 132 5.34 8.51 5.47
C HIS A 132 6.31 7.31 5.46
N LEU A 133 6.42 6.59 4.34
CA LEU A 133 7.32 5.44 4.21
C LEU A 133 8.80 5.85 4.14
N ALA A 134 9.12 6.99 3.52
CA ALA A 134 10.48 7.54 3.51
C ALA A 134 10.96 8.02 4.90
N THR A 135 10.03 8.28 5.82
CA THR A 135 10.34 8.85 7.14
C THR A 135 10.66 7.79 8.20
N ALA A 136 10.44 6.49 7.96
CA ALA A 136 10.81 5.43 8.90
C ALA A 136 12.36 5.25 8.95
N PRO A 137 13.05 5.71 10.00
CA PRO A 137 14.50 5.61 10.06
C PRO A 137 14.90 4.17 10.39
N ARG A 138 15.99 3.68 9.78
CA ARG A 138 16.70 2.49 10.25
C ARG A 138 17.09 2.73 11.71
N THR A 139 16.72 1.84 12.61
CA THR A 139 17.32 1.77 13.95
C THR A 139 18.78 1.41 13.77
N ASP A 140 19.64 2.42 13.73
CA ASP A 140 21.07 2.23 13.98
C ASP A 140 21.19 1.64 15.38
N THR A 141 21.43 0.33 15.42
CA THR A 141 21.85 -0.34 16.64
C THR A 141 23.24 0.21 16.94
N PRO A 142 23.46 0.88 18.07
CA PRO A 142 24.81 1.29 18.45
C PRO A 142 25.60 0.01 18.71
N SER A 143 26.42 -0.40 17.74
CA SER A 143 27.43 -1.43 17.92
C SER A 143 28.36 -0.98 19.04
N GLY A 144 28.21 -1.62 20.20
CA GLY A 144 29.16 -1.51 21.30
C GLY A 144 30.55 -2.02 20.88
N GLY A 145 31.56 -1.36 21.41
CA GLY A 145 32.99 -1.66 21.28
C GLY A 145 33.75 -0.34 21.24
N ILE A 146 34.68 -0.01 22.14
CA ILE A 146 35.56 -0.83 22.99
C ILE A 146 35.90 0.01 24.23
#